data_AF-A0A8S9I9Y1-F1
#
_entry.id   AF-A0A8S9I9Y1-F1
#
_cell.length_a   1.000
_cell.length_b   1.000
_cell.length_c   1.000
_cell.angle_alpha   90.00
_cell.angle_beta   90.00
_cell.angle_gamma   90.00
#
_symmetry.space_group_name_H-M   'P 1'
#
loop_
_entity.id
_entity.type
_entity.pdbx_description
1 polymer ?
#
loop_
_entity_poly.entity_id
_entity_poly.type
_entity_poly.pdbx_seq_one_letter_code
_entity_poly.pdbx_strand_id
1 'polypeptide(L)'
;MPPSIDRQTEFGRRAFDLFGARKFHWEGRDEYGIYKDDQGCARDMDGHIINVTKEEIRKLMERASRDEPSYICLPEHASLFTQTKLVPEIYTKDEINEMFYGVCGEHEKNKEAFQMKLDGIYYPLNESISWLTTCMEEMKQNIARIQHATDVA
;
A
#
# COMPACT_ATOMS: atom_id res chain seq x y z
N MET A 1 18.56 -18.24 -22.90
CA MET A 1 17.75 -17.55 -21.86
C MET A 1 18.72 -17.08 -20.79
N PRO A 2 18.92 -15.78 -20.57
CA PRO A 2 19.84 -15.33 -19.52
C PRO A 2 19.24 -15.62 -18.13
N PRO A 3 20.06 -15.93 -17.11
CA PRO A 3 19.55 -16.14 -15.77
C PRO A 3 18.96 -14.82 -15.25
N SER A 4 17.71 -14.90 -14.78
CA SER A 4 16.99 -13.79 -14.16
C SER A 4 17.83 -13.14 -13.04
N ILE A 5 18.03 -11.84 -13.17
CA ILE A 5 18.73 -10.95 -12.22
C ILE A 5 18.10 -11.00 -10.81
N ASP A 6 16.90 -11.55 -10.68
CA ASP A 6 16.11 -11.53 -9.44
C ASP A 6 16.65 -12.45 -8.33
N ARG A 7 17.37 -13.53 -8.66
CA ARG A 7 17.92 -14.46 -7.64
C ARG A 7 19.06 -13.88 -6.80
N GLN A 8 19.71 -12.80 -7.26
CA GLN A 8 20.74 -12.12 -6.47
C GLN A 8 20.15 -11.29 -5.32
N THR A 9 18.86 -10.95 -5.39
CA THR A 9 18.22 -10.12 -4.36
C THR A 9 17.77 -10.93 -3.15
N GLU A 10 17.53 -12.24 -3.30
CA GLU A 10 17.10 -13.13 -2.21
C GLU A 10 18.21 -13.41 -1.19
N PHE A 11 19.48 -13.35 -1.61
CA PHE A 11 20.62 -13.69 -0.76
C PHE A 11 21.64 -12.55 -0.78
N GLY A 12 22.06 -12.07 0.39
CA GLY A 12 23.05 -10.99 0.49
C GLY A 12 24.35 -11.32 -0.26
N ARG A 13 25.09 -10.29 -0.73
CA ARG A 13 26.30 -10.42 -1.57
C ARG A 13 27.33 -11.46 -1.10
N ARG A 14 27.37 -11.75 0.22
CA ARG A 14 28.25 -12.76 0.83
C ARG A 14 27.93 -14.22 0.46
N ALA A 15 26.74 -14.49 -0.09
CA ALA A 15 26.33 -15.83 -0.56
C ALA A 15 27.01 -16.26 -1.87
N PHE A 16 27.73 -15.36 -2.53
CA PHE A 16 28.42 -15.59 -3.79
C PHE A 16 29.93 -15.36 -3.62
N ASP A 17 30.74 -16.10 -4.38
CA ASP A 17 32.18 -15.87 -4.45
C ASP A 17 32.51 -14.67 -5.36
N LEU A 18 33.80 -14.35 -5.47
CA LEU A 18 34.31 -13.26 -6.33
C LEU A 18 33.94 -13.44 -7.82
N PHE A 19 33.60 -14.66 -8.23
CA PHE A 19 33.22 -15.02 -9.60
C PHE A 19 31.70 -15.13 -9.78
N GLY A 20 30.92 -14.86 -8.74
CA GLY A 20 29.46 -14.93 -8.76
C GLY A 20 28.91 -16.36 -8.67
N ALA A 21 29.76 -17.37 -8.42
CA ALA A 21 29.28 -18.71 -8.12
C ALA A 21 28.75 -18.75 -6.69
N ARG A 22 27.63 -19.46 -6.50
CA ARG A 22 27.01 -19.61 -5.18
C ARG A 22 27.94 -20.43 -4.29
N LYS A 23 28.27 -19.93 -3.10
CA LYS A 23 29.20 -20.60 -2.17
C LYS A 23 28.64 -21.88 -1.55
N PHE A 24 27.31 -21.96 -1.36
CA PHE A 24 26.64 -23.07 -0.68
C PHE A 24 25.36 -23.48 -1.38
N HIS A 25 25.02 -24.77 -1.34
CA HIS A 25 23.74 -25.29 -1.80
C HIS A 25 22.76 -25.35 -0.63
N TRP A 26 21.84 -24.39 -0.55
CA TRP A 26 20.75 -24.41 0.42
C TRP A 26 19.55 -25.15 -0.16
N GLU A 27 18.93 -26.02 0.64
CA GLU A 27 17.59 -26.53 0.36
C GLU A 27 16.53 -25.41 0.50
N GLY A 28 15.32 -25.68 0.03
CA GLY A 28 14.20 -24.75 0.12
C GLY A 28 13.99 -24.25 1.55
N ARG A 29 13.63 -22.97 1.69
CA ARG A 29 13.31 -22.36 2.98
C ARG A 29 12.13 -23.08 3.64
N ASP A 30 12.19 -23.25 4.96
CA ASP A 30 11.05 -23.75 5.72
C ASP A 30 9.94 -22.68 5.89
N GLU A 31 8.87 -23.05 6.59
CA GLU A 31 7.71 -22.18 6.85
C GLU A 31 8.07 -20.88 7.59
N TYR A 32 9.22 -20.84 8.27
CA TYR A 32 9.74 -19.67 8.99
C TYR A 32 10.81 -18.91 8.17
N GLY A 33 11.11 -19.35 6.95
CA GLY A 33 12.09 -18.73 6.08
C GLY A 33 13.54 -19.11 6.38
N ILE A 34 13.79 -20.16 7.17
CA ILE A 34 15.14 -20.62 7.51
C ILE A 34 15.65 -21.53 6.38
N TYR A 35 16.84 -21.24 5.88
CA TYR A 35 17.53 -22.07 4.90
C TYR A 35 18.35 -23.15 5.59
N LYS A 36 18.22 -24.39 5.11
CA LYS A 36 18.97 -25.55 5.59
C LYS A 36 19.95 -26.00 4.52
N ASP A 37 21.08 -26.54 4.93
CA ASP A 37 22.01 -27.21 4.03
C ASP A 37 21.47 -28.59 3.61
N ASP A 38 22.25 -29.31 2.81
CA ASP A 38 22.01 -30.70 2.39
C ASP A 38 22.01 -31.72 3.55
N GLN A 39 22.42 -31.30 4.75
CA GLN A 39 22.40 -32.09 5.98
C GLN A 39 21.21 -31.75 6.89
N GLY A 40 20.36 -30.79 6.48
CA GLY A 40 19.21 -30.33 7.25
C GLY A 40 19.55 -29.34 8.39
N CYS A 41 20.78 -28.82 8.43
CA CYS A 41 21.26 -27.88 9.44
C CYS A 41 21.18 -26.43 8.94
N ALA A 42 20.79 -25.50 9.84
CA ALA A 42 20.94 -24.08 9.60
C ALA A 42 22.42 -23.69 9.76
N ARG A 43 22.96 -22.94 8.81
CA ARG A 43 24.34 -22.44 8.85
C ARG A 43 24.40 -20.93 8.69
N ASP A 44 25.43 -20.32 9.27
CA ASP A 44 25.70 -18.90 9.08
C ASP A 44 26.32 -18.63 7.70
N MET A 45 26.61 -17.35 7.43
CA MET A 45 27.20 -16.92 6.14
C MET A 45 28.62 -17.46 5.91
N ASP A 46 29.29 -17.93 6.96
CA ASP A 46 30.64 -18.50 6.92
C ASP A 46 30.62 -20.04 6.90
N GLY A 47 29.43 -20.65 6.93
CA GLY A 47 29.22 -22.10 6.86
C GLY A 47 29.29 -22.82 8.21
N HIS A 48 29.35 -22.09 9.32
CA HIS A 48 29.29 -22.70 10.65
C HIS A 48 27.86 -23.10 10.97
N ILE A 49 27.70 -24.26 11.61
CA ILE A 49 26.38 -24.74 12.06
C ILE A 49 25.88 -23.79 13.15
N ILE A 50 24.72 -23.19 12.92
CA ILE A 50 24.03 -22.40 13.93
C ILE A 50 23.30 -23.40 14.84
N ASN A 51 23.96 -23.78 15.92
CA ASN A 51 23.35 -24.60 16.96
C ASN A 51 22.41 -23.72 17.80
N VAL A 52 21.13 -23.69 17.45
CA VAL A 52 20.10 -23.11 18.30
C VAL A 52 19.32 -24.24 18.96
N THR A 53 19.41 -24.34 20.28
CA THR A 53 18.60 -25.29 21.04
C THR A 53 17.18 -24.76 21.22
N LYS A 54 16.19 -25.66 21.30
CA LYS A 54 14.79 -25.28 21.60
C LYS A 54 14.68 -24.49 22.91
N GLU A 55 15.58 -24.77 23.85
CA GLU A 55 15.66 -24.09 25.14
C GLU A 55 16.10 -22.63 25.01
N GLU A 56 17.05 -22.34 24.13
CA GLU A 56 17.47 -20.96 23.83
C GLU A 56 16.36 -20.18 23.15
N ILE A 57 15.64 -20.80 22.20
CA ILE A 57 14.46 -20.19 21.55
C ILE A 57 13.38 -19.87 22.59
N ARG A 58 13.09 -20.81 23.49
CA ARG A 58 12.10 -20.61 24.56
C ARG A 58 12.48 -19.45 25.48
N LYS A 59 13.74 -19.39 25.93
CA LYS A 59 14.26 -18.27 26.75
C LYS A 59 14.18 -16.94 26.02
N LEU A 60 14.44 -16.93 24.71
CA LEU A 60 14.34 -15.73 23.87
C LEU A 60 12.90 -15.21 23.79
N MET A 61 11.95 -16.12 23.56
CA MET A 61 10.51 -15.81 23.46
C MET A 61 9.94 -15.36 24.81
N GLU A 62 10.33 -16.00 25.91
CA GLU A 62 9.93 -15.58 27.27
C GLU A 62 10.42 -14.17 27.61
N ARG A 63 11.62 -13.78 27.13
CA ARG A 63 12.15 -12.43 27.30
C ARG A 63 11.39 -11.41 26.45
N ALA A 64 11.17 -11.70 25.16
CA ALA A 64 10.41 -10.84 24.27
C ALA A 64 8.95 -10.61 24.72
N SER A 65 8.37 -11.59 25.42
CA SER A 65 7.01 -11.49 25.97
C SER A 65 6.94 -10.67 27.27
N ARG A 66 8.06 -10.41 27.95
CA ARG A 66 8.08 -9.65 29.21
C ARG A 66 8.30 -8.15 29.00
N ASP A 67 9.01 -7.77 27.95
CA ASP A 67 9.41 -6.40 27.70
C ASP A 67 8.58 -5.80 26.53
N GLU A 68 7.89 -4.68 26.78
CA GLU A 68 7.16 -3.88 25.79
C GLU A 68 8.09 -3.42 24.64
N PRO A 69 7.57 -3.16 23.42
CA PRO A 69 8.06 -3.86 22.22
C PRO A 69 9.59 -3.85 22.16
N SER A 70 10.21 -4.82 22.81
CA SER A 70 11.66 -4.84 22.98
C SER A 70 12.29 -5.59 21.82
N TYR A 71 13.24 -4.93 21.16
CA TYR A 71 14.11 -5.61 20.19
C TYR A 71 14.83 -6.77 20.86
N ILE A 72 14.76 -7.94 20.23
CA ILE A 72 15.48 -9.13 20.68
C ILE A 72 16.97 -8.93 20.38
N CYS A 73 17.79 -8.80 21.42
CA CYS A 73 19.25 -8.77 21.31
C CYS A 73 19.88 -9.90 22.13
N LEU A 74 20.99 -10.45 21.63
CA LEU A 74 21.78 -11.41 22.39
C LEU A 74 22.30 -10.76 23.70
N PRO A 75 22.45 -11.54 24.78
CA PRO A 75 22.92 -11.03 26.06
C PRO A 75 24.24 -10.24 25.97
N GLU A 76 25.17 -10.69 25.11
CA GLU A 76 26.47 -10.02 24.94
C GLU A 76 26.35 -8.64 24.27
N HIS A 77 25.23 -8.35 23.62
CA HIS A 77 24.97 -7.10 22.91
C HIS A 77 23.91 -6.22 23.58
N ALA A 78 23.35 -6.66 24.71
CA ALA A 78 22.31 -5.92 25.43
C ALA A 78 22.79 -4.54 25.90
N SER A 79 24.09 -4.37 26.17
CA SER A 79 24.70 -3.09 26.58
C SER A 79 25.07 -2.18 25.41
N LEU A 80 25.15 -2.71 24.18
CA LEU A 80 25.43 -1.93 22.97
C LEU A 80 24.17 -1.28 22.41
N PHE A 81 23.00 -1.78 22.78
CA PHE A 81 21.72 -1.21 22.39
C PHE A 81 21.32 -0.11 23.39
N THR A 82 21.53 1.15 23.01
CA THR A 82 20.88 2.26 23.70
C THR A 82 19.41 2.18 23.32
N GLN A 83 18.52 1.84 24.27
CA GLN A 83 17.09 1.84 24.02
C GLN A 83 16.70 3.24 23.58
N THR A 84 16.38 3.41 22.29
CA THR A 84 15.85 4.66 21.77
C THR A 84 14.50 4.83 22.43
N LYS A 85 14.45 5.66 23.48
CA LYS A 85 13.20 6.07 24.10
C LYS A 85 12.40 6.72 22.98
N LEU A 86 11.38 6.04 22.48
CA LEU A 86 10.48 6.62 21.50
C LEU A 86 9.97 7.94 22.11
N VAL A 87 10.11 9.03 21.35
CA VAL A 87 9.57 10.32 21.73
C VAL A 87 8.10 10.11 22.13
N PRO A 88 7.60 10.71 23.23
CA PRO A 88 6.20 10.59 23.58
C PRO A 88 5.33 10.86 22.35
N GLU A 89 4.37 9.97 22.10
CA GLU A 89 3.42 10.12 21.01
C GLU A 89 2.78 11.50 21.15
N ILE A 90 3.11 12.41 20.23
CA ILE A 90 2.73 13.83 20.29
C ILE A 90 1.21 14.03 20.28
N TYR A 91 0.47 12.98 19.91
CA TYR A 91 -0.97 12.89 20.00
C TYR A 91 -1.35 11.52 20.53
N THR A 92 -2.36 11.50 21.38
CA THR A 92 -3.07 10.29 21.76
C THR A 92 -3.90 9.79 20.58
N LYS A 93 -4.19 8.49 20.59
CA LYS A 93 -5.08 7.87 19.60
C LYS A 93 -6.44 8.57 19.50
N ASP A 94 -6.97 9.05 20.62
CA ASP A 94 -8.27 9.72 20.68
C ASP A 94 -8.23 11.10 20.01
N GLU A 95 -7.17 11.88 20.23
CA GLU A 95 -6.95 13.16 19.53
C GLU A 95 -6.82 12.95 18.02
N ILE A 96 -6.11 11.91 17.59
CA ILE A 96 -5.98 11.56 16.17
C ILE A 96 -7.35 11.21 15.57
N ASN A 97 -8.15 10.41 16.28
CA ASN A 97 -9.48 10.03 15.83
C ASN A 97 -10.41 11.25 15.75
N GLU A 98 -10.38 12.14 16.74
CA GLU A 98 -11.18 13.35 16.76
C GLU A 98 -10.86 14.24 15.55
N MET A 99 -9.56 14.48 15.29
CA MET A 99 -9.12 15.25 14.13
C MET A 99 -9.56 14.59 12.82
N PHE A 100 -9.37 13.28 12.70
CA PHE A 100 -9.74 12.53 11.50
C PHE A 100 -11.24 12.62 11.22
N TYR A 101 -12.09 12.34 12.22
CA TYR A 101 -13.54 12.38 12.05
C TYR A 101 -14.06 13.81 11.87
N GLY A 102 -13.43 14.81 12.48
CA GLY A 102 -13.74 16.22 12.24
C GLY A 102 -13.52 16.61 10.77
N VAL A 103 -12.35 16.27 10.21
CA VAL A 103 -12.04 16.54 8.81
C VAL A 103 -12.96 15.76 7.86
N CYS A 104 -13.19 14.48 8.11
CA CYS A 104 -14.08 13.66 7.29
C CYS A 104 -15.53 14.18 7.32
N GLY A 105 -16.03 14.57 8.49
CA GLY A 105 -17.38 15.12 8.63
C GLY A 105 -17.56 16.43 7.87
N GLU A 106 -16.59 17.34 7.94
CA GLU A 106 -16.65 18.61 7.22
C GLU A 106 -16.50 18.42 5.70
N HIS A 107 -15.67 17.46 5.29
CA HIS A 107 -15.52 17.10 3.89
C HIS A 107 -16.83 16.59 3.28
N GLU A 108 -17.58 15.73 3.98
CA GLU A 108 -18.86 15.22 3.47
C GLU A 108 -19.92 16.32 3.35
N LYS A 109 -20.04 17.20 4.36
CA LYS A 109 -20.94 18.37 4.29
C LYS A 109 -20.62 19.28 3.11
N ASN A 110 -19.32 19.54 2.87
CA ASN A 110 -18.89 20.35 1.75
C ASN A 110 -19.28 19.71 0.41
N LYS A 111 -19.07 18.39 0.26
CA LYS A 111 -19.47 17.63 -0.92
C LYS A 111 -20.97 17.71 -1.17
N GLU A 112 -21.81 17.53 -0.15
CA GLU A 112 -23.26 17.70 -0.26
C GLU A 112 -23.65 19.12 -0.69
N ALA A 113 -23.03 20.14 -0.08
CA ALA A 113 -23.30 21.54 -0.42
C ALA A 113 -22.89 21.89 -1.85
N PHE A 114 -21.76 21.37 -2.33
CA PHE A 114 -21.33 21.54 -3.72
C PHE A 114 -22.25 20.82 -4.68
N GLN A 115 -22.69 19.60 -4.35
CA GLN A 115 -23.65 18.86 -5.17
C GLN A 115 -24.95 19.64 -5.32
N MET A 116 -25.51 20.16 -4.21
CA MET A 116 -26.75 20.95 -4.26
C MET A 116 -26.60 22.20 -5.14
N LYS A 117 -25.46 22.89 -5.07
CA LYS A 117 -25.16 24.05 -5.94
C LYS A 117 -25.04 23.66 -7.41
N LEU A 118 -24.41 22.52 -7.70
CA LEU A 118 -24.28 21.99 -9.06
C LEU A 118 -25.64 21.62 -9.62
N ASP A 119 -26.47 20.90 -8.87
CA ASP A 119 -27.82 20.52 -9.28
C ASP A 119 -28.69 21.75 -9.57
N GLY A 120 -28.58 22.77 -8.70
CA GLY A 120 -29.28 24.05 -8.88
C GLY A 120 -28.90 24.81 -10.15
N ILE A 121 -27.75 24.52 -10.77
CA ILE A 121 -27.32 25.12 -12.04
C ILE A 121 -27.58 24.15 -13.21
N TYR A 122 -27.29 22.87 -13.02
CA TYR A 122 -27.33 21.85 -14.06
C TYR A 122 -28.73 21.64 -14.61
N TYR A 123 -29.73 21.43 -13.76
CA TYR A 123 -31.09 21.14 -14.22
C TYR A 123 -31.72 22.30 -14.99
N PRO A 124 -31.68 23.56 -14.49
CA PRO A 124 -32.23 24.69 -15.26
C PRO A 124 -31.53 24.92 -16.59
N LEU A 125 -30.20 24.75 -16.64
CA LEU A 125 -29.45 24.87 -17.88
C LEU A 125 -29.84 23.76 -18.86
N ASN A 126 -29.95 22.53 -18.39
CA ASN A 126 -30.36 21.38 -19.19
C ASN A 126 -31.78 21.54 -19.75
N GLU A 127 -32.71 22.04 -18.95
CA GLU A 127 -34.07 22.37 -19.39
C GLU A 127 -34.06 23.46 -20.46
N SER A 128 -33.25 24.51 -20.27
CA SER A 128 -33.11 25.60 -21.25
C SER A 128 -32.56 25.10 -22.58
N ILE A 129 -31.54 24.24 -22.55
CA ILE A 129 -30.97 23.61 -23.75
C ILE A 129 -32.02 22.73 -24.45
N SER A 130 -32.76 21.92 -23.70
CA SER A 130 -33.83 21.07 -24.24
C SER A 130 -34.93 21.90 -24.92
N TRP A 131 -35.36 22.99 -24.30
CA TRP A 131 -36.34 23.91 -24.86
C TRP A 131 -35.84 24.58 -26.14
N LEU A 132 -34.61 25.12 -26.11
CA LEU A 132 -33.99 25.74 -27.29
C LEU A 132 -33.87 24.75 -28.45
N THR A 133 -33.47 23.51 -28.16
CA THR A 133 -33.39 22.44 -29.16
C THR A 133 -34.75 22.19 -29.81
N THR A 134 -35.81 22.10 -29.00
CA THR A 134 -37.19 21.92 -29.49
C THR A 134 -37.63 23.09 -30.37
N CYS A 135 -37.40 24.33 -29.91
CA CYS A 135 -37.73 25.54 -30.67
C CYS A 135 -37.01 25.58 -32.03
N MET A 136 -35.72 25.22 -32.05
CA MET A 136 -34.95 25.14 -33.30
C MET A 136 -35.51 24.12 -34.28
N GLU A 137 -35.95 22.95 -33.81
CA GLU A 137 -36.55 21.93 -34.67
C GLU A 137 -37.90 22.38 -35.24
N GLU A 138 -38.74 23.05 -34.44
CA GLU A 138 -39.98 23.66 -34.93
C GLU A 138 -39.71 24.72 -36.00
N MET A 139 -38.71 25.58 -35.79
CA MET A 139 -38.32 26.59 -36.78
C MET A 139 -37.85 25.94 -38.09
N LYS A 140 -37.02 24.89 -38.02
CA LYS A 140 -36.59 24.14 -39.21
C LYS A 140 -37.77 23.57 -39.99
N GLN A 141 -38.75 22.98 -39.29
CA GLN A 141 -39.96 22.46 -39.93
C GLN A 141 -40.79 23.57 -40.59
N ASN A 142 -40.92 24.72 -39.95
CA ASN A 142 -41.63 25.86 -40.52
C ASN A 142 -40.95 26.39 -41.79
N ILE A 143 -39.62 26.48 -41.80
CA ILE A 143 -38.85 26.87 -43.00
C ILE A 143 -39.09 25.87 -44.14
N ALA A 144 -39.02 24.56 -43.86
CA ALA A 144 -39.26 23.52 -44.87
C ALA A 144 -40.68 23.60 -45.46
N ARG A 145 -41.69 23.90 -44.63
CA ARG A 145 -43.09 24.10 -45.09
C ARG A 145 -43.23 25.31 -46.00
N ILE A 146 -42.57 26.43 -45.67
CA ILE A 146 -42.59 27.64 -46.50
C ILE A 146 -41.91 27.39 -47.86
N GLN A 147 -40.77 26.70 -47.86
CA GLN A 147 -40.07 26.33 -49.10
C GLN A 147 -40.96 25.47 -50.00
N HIS A 148 -41.56 24.40 -49.45
CA HIS A 148 -42.48 23.55 -50.22
C HIS A 148 -43.70 24.30 -50.76
N ALA A 149 -44.26 25.26 -50.01
CA ALA A 149 -45.39 26.05 -50.49
C ALA A 149 -44.99 27.00 -51.65
N THR A 150 -43.74 27.43 -51.69
CA THR A 150 -43.21 28.32 -52.74
C THR A 150 -42.85 27.53 -54.01
N ASP A 151 -42.39 26.29 -53.88
CA ASP A 151 -42.05 25.41 -55.03
C ASP A 151 -43.28 24.85 -55.77
N VAL A 152 -44.45 24.86 -55.13
CA VAL A 152 -45.73 24.36 -55.68
C VAL A 152 -46.58 25.47 -56.33
N ALA A 153 -46.20 26.74 -56.15
CA ALA A 153 -46.87 27.91 -56.71
C ALA A 153 -46.27 28.32 -58.07
#